data_AF-A0A6G3YXD0-F1
#
_entry.id   AF-A0A6G3YXD0-F1
#
_cell.length_a   1.000
_cell.length_b   1.000
_cell.length_c   1.000
_cell.angle_alpha   90.00
_cell.angle_beta   90.00
_cell.angle_gamma   90.00
#
_symmetry.space_group_name_H-M   'P 1'
#
loop_
_entity.id
_entity.type
_entity.pdbx_description
1 polymer ?
#
loop_
_entity_poly.entity_id
_entity_poly.type
_entity_poly.pdbx_seq_one_letter_code
_entity_poly.pdbx_strand_id
1 'polypeptide(L)'
;LLEPFIDTVVICNMTAIAIVLTGVYQDTGEGLSGVAMTSSAFESVIGWFPVVLSIAVCLFAFSTIISWSYYGIQAWTYLFGDRNTLVFKLLYVTCTFLGTLTSLGVIIDFSDLMLLGMAFPNLIGCYILSNELAGDLKNYWQRLKSGQMPTYAELAASASKEG
;
A
#
# COMPACT_ATOMS: atom_id res chain seq x y z
N LEU A 1 1.33 -4.46 -12.41
CA LEU A 1 -0.07 -4.50 -12.92
C LEU A 1 -0.84 -5.73 -12.43
N LEU A 2 -0.24 -6.92 -12.39
CA LEU A 2 -0.91 -8.13 -11.89
C LEU A 2 -1.20 -8.06 -10.36
N GLU A 3 -0.32 -7.44 -9.59
CA GLU A 3 -0.44 -7.28 -8.14
C GLU A 3 -1.75 -6.56 -7.70
N PRO A 4 -2.07 -5.33 -8.17
CA PRO A 4 -3.34 -4.70 -7.81
C PRO A 4 -4.56 -5.42 -8.38
N PHE A 5 -4.43 -6.13 -9.51
CA PHE A 5 -5.52 -6.95 -10.06
C PHE A 5 -5.87 -8.10 -9.12
N ILE A 6 -4.87 -8.84 -8.64
CA ILE A 6 -5.10 -9.94 -7.70
C ILE A 6 -5.69 -9.42 -6.39
N ASP A 7 -5.13 -8.35 -5.82
CA ASP A 7 -5.59 -7.81 -4.54
C ASP A 7 -7.03 -7.27 -4.62
N THR A 8 -7.31 -6.36 -5.55
CA THR A 8 -8.60 -5.67 -5.59
C THR A 8 -9.71 -6.46 -6.30
N VAL A 9 -9.40 -7.09 -7.44
CA VAL A 9 -10.42 -7.75 -8.27
C VAL A 9 -10.72 -9.15 -7.76
N VAL A 10 -9.71 -9.87 -7.27
CA VAL A 10 -9.90 -11.25 -6.81
C VAL A 10 -10.10 -11.28 -5.29
N ILE A 11 -9.13 -10.84 -4.51
CA ILE A 11 -9.13 -11.05 -3.05
C ILE A 11 -10.18 -10.20 -2.33
N CYS A 12 -10.25 -8.91 -2.60
CA CYS A 12 -11.24 -8.02 -1.98
C CYS A 12 -12.68 -8.39 -2.36
N ASN A 13 -12.92 -8.78 -3.63
CA ASN A 13 -14.25 -9.22 -4.06
C ASN A 13 -14.66 -10.55 -3.41
N MET A 14 -13.76 -11.52 -3.30
CA MET A 14 -14.04 -12.78 -2.60
C MET A 14 -14.44 -12.55 -1.14
N THR A 15 -13.75 -11.64 -0.45
CA THR A 15 -14.05 -11.29 0.94
C THR A 15 -15.39 -10.56 1.06
N ALA A 16 -15.67 -9.62 0.16
CA ALA A 16 -16.94 -8.90 0.12
C ALA A 16 -18.13 -9.84 -0.11
N ILE A 17 -18.01 -10.78 -1.06
CA ILE A 17 -19.05 -11.78 -1.33
C ILE A 17 -19.28 -12.67 -0.11
N ALA A 18 -18.21 -13.12 0.58
CA ALA A 18 -18.34 -13.92 1.79
C ALA A 18 -19.11 -13.17 2.91
N ILE A 19 -18.81 -11.88 3.12
CA ILE A 19 -19.50 -11.04 4.11
C ILE A 19 -20.98 -10.86 3.73
N VAL A 20 -21.29 -10.65 2.45
CA VAL A 20 -22.68 -10.48 1.99
C VAL A 20 -23.49 -11.77 2.13
N LEU A 21 -22.93 -12.92 1.77
CA LEU A 21 -23.62 -14.21 1.85
C LEU A 21 -23.90 -14.66 3.28
N THR A 22 -22.99 -14.37 4.20
CA THR A 22 -23.12 -14.74 5.62
C THR A 22 -24.08 -13.81 6.37
N GLY A 23 -24.45 -12.66 5.79
CA GLY A 23 -25.38 -11.71 6.39
C GLY A 23 -24.83 -10.96 7.60
N VAL A 24 -23.56 -11.19 7.98
CA VAL A 24 -22.92 -10.58 9.17
C VAL A 24 -22.87 -9.05 9.10
N TYR A 25 -22.94 -8.47 7.89
CA TYR A 25 -23.04 -7.02 7.73
C TYR A 25 -24.32 -6.41 8.34
N GLN A 26 -25.39 -7.22 8.52
CA GLN A 26 -26.65 -6.78 9.12
C GLN A 26 -26.62 -6.82 10.65
N ASP A 27 -25.66 -7.55 11.23
CA ASP A 27 -25.49 -7.66 12.67
C ASP A 27 -24.72 -6.43 13.18
N THR A 28 -25.46 -5.34 13.37
CA THR A 28 -24.97 -4.04 13.84
C THR A 28 -24.82 -3.98 15.37
N GLY A 29 -24.66 -5.13 16.03
CA GLY A 29 -24.22 -5.18 17.42
C GLY A 29 -22.95 -4.34 17.58
N GLU A 30 -22.99 -3.34 18.46
CA GLU A 30 -21.93 -2.34 18.65
C GLU A 30 -20.54 -2.99 18.77
N GLY A 31 -19.75 -2.98 17.67
CA GLY A 31 -18.33 -3.35 17.71
C GLY A 31 -17.79 -4.27 16.61
N LEU A 32 -18.63 -4.90 15.78
CA LEU A 32 -18.14 -5.72 14.66
C LEU A 32 -17.71 -4.84 13.47
N SER A 33 -16.42 -4.50 13.41
CA SER A 33 -15.85 -3.71 12.31
C SER A 33 -14.50 -4.27 11.83
N GLY A 34 -14.16 -3.96 10.57
CA GLY A 34 -12.91 -4.35 9.92
C GLY A 34 -12.67 -5.87 9.95
N VAL A 35 -11.51 -6.25 10.51
CA VAL A 35 -11.07 -7.66 10.59
C VAL A 35 -12.03 -8.52 11.43
N ALA A 36 -12.63 -7.96 12.48
CA ALA A 36 -13.57 -8.70 13.34
C ALA A 36 -14.83 -9.13 12.57
N MET A 37 -15.34 -8.28 11.69
CA MET A 37 -16.48 -8.59 10.83
C MET A 37 -16.15 -9.73 9.86
N THR A 38 -14.96 -9.69 9.26
CA THR A 38 -14.49 -10.76 8.36
C THR A 38 -14.31 -12.07 9.13
N SER A 39 -13.72 -12.01 10.34
CA SER A 39 -13.55 -13.17 11.20
C SER A 39 -14.88 -13.84 11.54
N SER A 40 -15.89 -13.05 11.93
CA SER A 40 -17.24 -13.55 12.25
C SER A 40 -17.95 -14.17 11.04
N ALA A 41 -17.83 -13.53 9.86
CA ALA A 41 -18.36 -14.07 8.61
C ALA A 41 -17.79 -15.46 8.30
N PHE A 42 -16.47 -15.63 8.37
CA PHE A 42 -15.84 -16.92 8.08
C PHE A 42 -16.02 -17.94 9.21
N GLU A 43 -16.14 -17.53 10.47
CA GLU A 43 -16.42 -18.42 11.60
C GLU A 43 -17.77 -19.13 11.44
N SER A 44 -18.78 -18.44 10.90
CA SER A 44 -20.11 -19.01 10.62
C SER A 44 -20.08 -20.22 9.67
N VAL A 45 -19.03 -20.34 8.85
CA VAL A 45 -18.84 -21.43 7.88
C VAL A 45 -17.74 -22.39 8.34
N ILE A 46 -16.64 -21.87 8.90
CA ILE A 46 -15.44 -22.61 9.29
C ILE A 46 -14.95 -22.11 10.66
N GLY A 47 -15.28 -22.84 11.73
CA GLY A 47 -14.96 -22.42 13.10
C GLY A 47 -13.47 -22.29 13.46
N TRP A 48 -12.54 -22.89 12.69
CA TRP A 48 -11.09 -22.74 12.94
C TRP A 48 -10.43 -21.59 12.16
N PHE A 49 -11.16 -21.00 11.20
CA PHE A 49 -10.63 -19.97 10.31
C PHE A 49 -10.21 -18.67 11.03
N PRO A 50 -10.87 -18.21 12.11
CA PRO A 50 -10.45 -17.01 12.86
C PRO A 50 -8.99 -17.02 13.33
N VAL A 51 -8.47 -18.18 13.71
CA VAL A 51 -7.07 -18.32 14.16
C VAL A 51 -6.11 -18.08 13.00
N VAL A 52 -6.41 -18.64 11.83
CA VAL A 52 -5.60 -18.49 10.62
C VAL A 52 -5.66 -17.05 10.11
N LEU A 53 -6.86 -16.46 10.09
CA LEU A 53 -7.05 -15.06 9.69
C LEU A 53 -6.26 -14.11 10.61
N SER A 54 -6.28 -14.36 11.92
CA SER A 54 -5.55 -13.54 12.89
C SER A 54 -4.04 -13.56 12.63
N ILE A 55 -3.46 -14.74 12.38
CA ILE A 55 -2.03 -14.87 12.03
C ILE A 55 -1.72 -14.14 10.71
N ALA A 56 -2.58 -14.32 9.70
CA ALA A 56 -2.41 -13.67 8.40
C ALA A 56 -2.47 -12.13 8.51
N VAL A 57 -3.44 -11.60 9.26
CA VAL A 57 -3.60 -10.16 9.50
C VAL A 57 -2.42 -9.59 10.27
N CYS A 58 -1.89 -10.31 11.27
CA CYS A 58 -0.69 -9.88 11.99
C CYS A 58 0.52 -9.76 11.04
N LEU A 59 0.73 -10.74 10.17
CA LEU A 59 1.82 -10.72 9.18
C LEU A 59 1.62 -9.59 8.15
N PHE A 60 0.39 -9.40 7.70
CA PHE A 60 0.03 -8.32 6.77
C PHE A 60 0.28 -6.95 7.39
N ALA A 61 -0.24 -6.70 8.59
CA ALA A 61 -0.04 -5.44 9.32
C ALA A 61 1.44 -5.15 9.56
N PHE A 62 2.23 -6.17 9.93
CA PHE A 62 3.67 -6.03 10.09
C PHE A 62 4.36 -5.60 8.79
N SER A 63 4.00 -6.23 7.66
CA SER A 63 4.55 -5.86 6.36
C SER A 63 4.20 -4.43 5.97
N THR A 64 2.94 -4.01 6.22
CA THR A 64 2.47 -2.65 5.96
C THR A 64 3.24 -1.62 6.77
N ILE A 65 3.45 -1.86 8.07
CA ILE A 65 4.22 -0.97 8.94
C ILE A 65 5.65 -0.78 8.41
N ILE A 66 6.30 -1.85 7.94
CA ILE A 66 7.65 -1.75 7.36
C ILE A 66 7.64 -0.92 6.07
N SER A 67 6.73 -1.22 5.13
CA SER A 67 6.65 -0.50 3.86
C SER A 67 6.39 0.99 4.05
N TRP A 68 5.45 1.35 4.93
CA TRP A 68 5.14 2.75 5.23
C TRP A 68 6.25 3.46 6.00
N SER A 69 6.95 2.75 6.90
CA SER A 69 8.15 3.29 7.55
C SER A 69 9.23 3.63 6.53
N TYR A 70 9.45 2.76 5.54
CA TYR A 70 10.40 3.01 4.46
C TYR A 70 9.98 4.17 3.56
N TYR A 71 8.72 4.24 3.12
CA TYR A 71 8.28 5.38 2.30
C TYR A 71 8.39 6.71 3.05
N GLY A 72 8.06 6.71 4.34
CA GLY A 72 8.21 7.89 5.19
C GLY A 72 9.66 8.30 5.39
N ILE A 73 10.60 7.35 5.52
CA ILE A 73 12.03 7.66 5.68
C ILE A 73 12.61 8.31 4.42
N GLN A 74 12.21 7.83 3.24
CA GLN A 74 12.66 8.41 1.97
C GLN A 74 12.11 9.82 1.79
N ALA A 75 10.84 10.05 2.13
CA ALA A 75 10.24 11.38 2.12
C ALA A 75 10.92 12.32 3.14
N TRP A 76 11.25 11.81 4.33
CA TRP A 76 11.96 12.58 5.36
C TRP A 76 13.38 12.95 4.93
N THR A 77 14.15 12.01 4.40
CA THR A 77 15.50 12.26 3.87
C THR A 77 15.46 13.26 2.72
N TYR A 78 14.45 13.20 1.84
CA TYR A 78 14.28 14.18 0.76
C TYR A 78 14.05 15.61 1.28
N LEU A 79 13.29 15.77 2.37
CA LEU A 79 12.94 17.08 2.94
C LEU A 79 14.00 17.65 3.89
N PHE A 80 14.57 16.81 4.76
CA PHE A 80 15.41 17.22 5.90
C PHE A 80 16.85 16.68 5.84
N GLY A 81 17.16 15.83 4.86
CA GLY A 81 18.44 15.14 4.75
C GLY A 81 18.61 13.97 5.72
N ASP A 82 19.70 13.21 5.55
CA ASP A 82 19.94 11.95 6.26
C ASP A 82 20.35 12.08 7.74
N ARG A 83 20.62 13.29 8.23
CA ARG A 83 21.15 13.48 9.59
C ARG A 83 20.11 13.18 10.69
N ASN A 84 18.81 13.31 10.39
CA ASN A 84 17.74 13.27 11.39
C ASN A 84 16.85 12.03 11.30
N THR A 85 17.34 10.97 10.65
CA THR A 85 16.58 9.73 10.41
C THR A 85 16.15 9.01 11.69
N LEU A 86 16.92 9.17 12.78
CA LEU A 86 16.57 8.60 14.09
C LEU A 86 15.35 9.30 14.73
N VAL A 87 15.19 10.60 14.51
CA VAL A 87 14.02 11.36 14.99
C VAL A 87 12.76 10.87 14.28
N PHE A 88 12.83 10.66 12.96
CA PHE A 88 11.72 10.09 12.20
C PHE A 88 11.32 8.70 12.73
N LYS A 89 12.28 7.80 12.96
CA LYS A 89 12.01 6.46 13.49
C LYS A 89 11.32 6.49 14.85
N LEU A 90 11.75 7.37 15.76
CA LEU A 90 11.12 7.56 17.07
C LEU A 90 9.68 8.10 16.95
N LEU A 91 9.47 9.10 16.10
CA LEU A 91 8.14 9.64 15.83
C LEU A 91 7.22 8.57 15.23
N TYR A 92 7.71 7.81 14.24
CA TYR A 92 6.96 6.76 13.57
C TYR A 92 6.47 5.70 14.57
N VAL A 93 7.37 5.14 15.39
CA VAL A 93 7.02 4.12 16.39
C VAL A 93 6.04 4.67 17.43
N THR A 94 6.23 5.91 17.88
CA THR A 94 5.31 6.56 18.84
C THR A 94 3.92 6.74 18.25
N CYS A 95 3.83 7.23 17.00
CA CYS A 95 2.57 7.38 16.30
C CYS A 95 1.89 6.03 16.04
N THR A 96 2.63 4.98 15.68
CA THR A 96 2.08 3.62 15.53
C THR A 96 1.47 3.13 16.84
N PHE A 97 2.14 3.35 17.97
CA PHE A 97 1.60 3.00 19.28
C PHE A 97 0.34 3.79 19.63
N LEU A 98 0.33 5.12 19.41
CA LEU A 98 -0.85 5.96 19.62
C LEU A 98 -2.03 5.55 18.73
N GLY A 99 -1.76 5.07 17.51
CA GLY A 99 -2.76 4.50 16.62
C GLY A 99 -3.50 3.31 17.23
N THR A 100 -2.83 2.49 18.04
CA THR A 100 -3.50 1.36 18.72
C THR A 100 -4.48 1.79 19.82
N LEU A 101 -4.36 3.03 20.31
CA LEU A 101 -5.23 3.59 21.37
C LEU A 101 -6.42 4.39 20.81
N THR A 102 -6.43 4.65 19.50
CA THR A 102 -7.44 5.49 18.84
C THR A 102 -8.54 4.62 18.21
N SER A 103 -9.75 5.15 18.07
CA SER A 103 -10.85 4.42 17.43
C SER A 103 -10.59 4.23 15.93
N LEU A 104 -11.04 3.09 15.40
CA LEU A 104 -10.82 2.73 13.99
C LEU A 104 -11.38 3.79 13.03
N GLY A 105 -12.58 4.33 13.30
CA GLY A 105 -13.20 5.35 12.44
C GLY A 105 -12.35 6.62 12.32
N VAL A 106 -11.85 7.14 13.45
CA VAL A 106 -11.01 8.35 13.45
C VAL A 106 -9.70 8.11 12.68
N ILE A 107 -9.09 6.93 12.81
CA ILE A 107 -7.86 6.58 12.08
C ILE A 107 -8.13 6.50 10.58
N ILE A 108 -9.25 5.90 10.16
CA ILE A 108 -9.63 5.80 8.74
C ILE A 108 -9.87 7.20 8.16
N ASP A 109 -10.70 8.02 8.80
CA ASP A 109 -11.00 9.38 8.33
C ASP A 109 -9.73 10.24 8.21
N PHE A 110 -8.84 10.15 9.20
CA PHE A 110 -7.55 10.85 9.17
C PHE A 110 -6.63 10.32 8.06
N SER A 111 -6.56 9.01 7.87
CA SER A 111 -5.74 8.38 6.83
C SER A 111 -6.23 8.75 5.44
N ASP A 112 -7.54 8.77 5.21
CA ASP A 112 -8.14 9.15 3.93
C ASP A 112 -7.82 10.61 3.59
N LEU A 113 -7.89 11.52 4.57
CA LEU A 113 -7.50 12.92 4.38
C LEU A 113 -6.02 13.06 3.99
N MET A 114 -5.13 12.32 4.66
CA MET A 114 -3.69 12.35 4.34
C MET A 114 -3.39 11.74 2.97
N LEU A 115 -4.02 10.60 2.64
CA LEU A 115 -3.88 9.92 1.35
C LEU A 115 -4.38 10.80 0.21
N LEU A 116 -5.54 11.45 0.37
CA LEU A 116 -6.07 12.42 -0.58
C LEU A 116 -5.10 13.60 -0.75
N GLY A 117 -4.57 14.12 0.37
CA GLY A 117 -3.62 15.22 0.38
C GLY A 117 -2.32 14.92 -0.38
N MET A 118 -1.83 13.68 -0.34
CA MET A 118 -0.67 13.23 -1.11
C MET A 118 -1.02 12.89 -2.57
N ALA A 119 -2.20 12.31 -2.80
CA ALA A 119 -2.64 11.89 -4.13
C ALA A 119 -2.89 13.09 -5.05
N PHE A 120 -3.46 14.18 -4.53
CA PHE A 120 -3.78 15.37 -5.32
C PHE A 120 -2.56 15.99 -6.06
N PRO A 121 -1.45 16.35 -5.39
CA PRO A 121 -0.27 16.87 -6.07
C PRO A 121 0.39 15.83 -6.98
N ASN A 122 0.38 14.54 -6.60
CA ASN A 122 0.93 13.46 -7.42
C ASN A 122 0.17 13.33 -8.76
N LEU A 123 -1.16 13.32 -8.72
CA LEU A 123 -2.01 13.23 -9.90
C LEU A 123 -1.82 14.42 -10.84
N ILE A 124 -1.68 15.64 -10.30
CA ILE A 124 -1.37 16.84 -11.10
C ILE A 124 -0.01 16.68 -11.79
N GLY A 125 1.00 16.23 -11.05
CA GLY A 125 2.34 15.96 -11.62
C GLY A 125 2.28 14.94 -12.75
N CYS A 126 1.61 13.81 -12.54
CA CYS A 126 1.40 12.78 -13.56
C CYS A 126 0.65 13.31 -14.78
N TYR A 127 -0.36 14.17 -14.58
CA TYR A 127 -1.10 14.78 -15.69
C TYR A 127 -0.22 15.68 -16.54
N ILE A 128 0.59 16.55 -15.92
CA ILE A 128 1.52 17.43 -16.64
C ILE A 128 2.60 16.63 -17.37
N LEU A 129 3.15 15.60 -16.74
CA LEU A 129 4.19 14.74 -17.29
C LEU A 129 3.65 13.67 -18.26
N SER A 130 2.33 13.54 -18.41
CA SER A 130 1.72 12.46 -19.20
C SER A 130 2.16 12.45 -20.67
N ASN A 131 2.36 13.62 -21.27
CA ASN A 131 2.84 13.75 -22.65
C ASN A 131 4.30 13.28 -22.80
N GLU A 132 5.17 13.64 -21.86
CA GLU A 132 6.58 13.22 -21.87
C GLU A 132 6.67 11.70 -21.68
N LEU A 133 5.94 11.18 -20.68
CA LEU A 133 5.88 9.74 -20.41
C LEU A 133 5.35 8.94 -21.60
N ALA A 134 4.38 9.48 -22.35
CA ALA A 134 3.87 8.85 -23.57
C ALA A 134 4.95 8.81 -24.68
N GLY A 135 5.77 9.86 -24.80
CA GLY A 135 6.94 9.90 -25.68
C GLY A 135 7.97 8.83 -25.30
N ASP A 136 8.34 8.77 -24.03
CA ASP A 136 9.28 7.77 -23.50
C ASP A 136 8.77 6.34 -23.65
N LEU A 137 7.49 6.11 -23.40
CA LEU A 137 6.85 4.82 -23.58
C LEU A 137 6.89 4.39 -25.05
N LYS A 138 6.69 5.32 -25.99
CA LYS A 138 6.78 5.05 -27.43
C LYS A 138 8.21 4.69 -27.84
N ASN A 139 9.20 5.43 -27.33
CA ASN A 139 10.63 5.15 -27.56
C ASN A 139 11.03 3.78 -26.97
N TYR A 140 10.57 3.47 -25.76
CA TYR A 140 10.76 2.17 -25.12
C TYR A 140 10.18 1.03 -25.97
N TRP A 141 8.93 1.17 -26.43
CA TRP A 141 8.29 0.17 -27.29
C TRP A 141 9.00 -0.03 -28.64
N GLN A 142 9.53 1.04 -29.23
CA GLN A 142 10.31 0.95 -30.46
C GLN A 142 11.60 0.16 -30.23
N ARG A 143 12.34 0.44 -29.15
CA ARG A 143 13.58 -0.29 -28.79
C ARG A 143 13.32 -1.75 -28.44
N LEU A 144 12.21 -2.03 -27.77
CA LEU A 144 11.80 -3.39 -27.44
C LEU A 144 11.47 -4.20 -28.70
N LYS A 145 10.74 -3.61 -29.66
CA LYS A 145 10.40 -4.27 -30.93
C LYS A 145 11.58 -4.39 -31.89
N SER A 146 12.54 -3.45 -31.86
CA SER A 146 13.74 -3.50 -32.69
C SER A 146 14.86 -4.39 -32.13
N GLY A 147 14.69 -4.92 -30.91
CA GLY A 147 15.70 -5.74 -30.25
C GLY A 147 16.92 -4.94 -29.76
N GLN A 148 16.86 -3.61 -29.74
CA GLN A 148 17.96 -2.71 -29.33
C GLN A 148 17.87 -2.32 -27.85
N MET A 149 17.32 -3.20 -26.99
CA MET A 149 17.36 -2.95 -25.56
C MET A 149 18.81 -3.13 -25.08
N PRO A 150 19.42 -2.09 -24.48
CA PRO A 150 20.77 -2.19 -23.98
C PRO A 150 20.80 -3.27 -22.90
N THR A 151 21.82 -4.11 -22.98
CA THR A 151 22.01 -5.20 -22.04
C THR A 151 22.38 -4.60 -20.69
N TYR A 152 22.08 -5.29 -19.59
CA TYR A 152 22.39 -4.81 -18.23
C TYR A 152 23.86 -4.40 -18.05
N ALA A 153 24.77 -5.07 -18.76
CA ALA A 153 26.20 -4.74 -18.79
C ALA A 153 26.50 -3.38 -19.45
N GLU A 154 25.75 -2.98 -20.48
CA GLU A 154 25.96 -1.72 -21.20
C GLU A 154 25.42 -0.52 -20.41
N LEU A 155 24.30 -0.70 -19.72
CA LEU A 155 23.73 0.32 -18.81
C LEU A 155 24.62 0.56 -17.58
N ALA A 156 25.20 -0.51 -17.02
CA ALA A 156 26.15 -0.38 -15.92
C ALA A 156 27.45 0.35 -16.34
N ALA A 157 27.90 0.15 -17.58
CA ALA A 157 29.08 0.82 -18.12
C ALA A 157 28.85 2.30 -18.45
N SER A 158 27.63 2.72 -18.83
CA SER A 158 27.30 4.13 -19.05
C SER A 158 27.12 4.90 -17.74
N ALA A 159 26.50 4.30 -16.73
CA ALA A 159 26.30 4.94 -15.41
C ALA A 159 27.63 5.18 -14.66
N SER A 160 28.64 4.33 -14.88
CA SER A 160 29.99 4.51 -14.31
C SER A 160 30.80 5.64 -14.95
N LYS A 161 30.39 6.19 -16.11
CA LYS A 161 31.09 7.28 -16.80
C LYS A 161 30.55 8.68 -16.47
N GLU A 162 29.40 8.75 -15.81
CA GLU A 162 28.73 10.02 -15.46
C GLU A 162 28.86 10.41 -13.96
N GLY A 163 29.53 9.59 -13.14
CA GLY A 163 29.89 9.90 -11.75
C GLY A 163 31.37 10.24 -11.59
#